data_AF-A0A4R2JWS5-F1
#
_entry.id   AF-A0A4R2JWS5-F1
#
_cell.length_a   1.000
_cell.length_b   1.000
_cell.length_c   1.000
_cell.angle_alpha   90.00
_cell.angle_beta   90.00
_cell.angle_gamma   90.00
#
_symmetry.space_group_name_H-M   'P 1'
#
loop_
_entity.id
_entity.type
_entity.pdbx_description
1 polymer ?
#
loop_
_entity_poly.entity_id
_entity_poly.type
_entity_poly.pdbx_seq_one_letter_code
_entity_poly.pdbx_strand_id
1 'polypeptide(L)'
;MDPLIYAEAAELIADHKAKGHDVVVVSASGEEIVRPIARMIGATDSVGTRMVAEEGRYTGEIEFYCYGENKAVAMKQLAVEHGYDLTACHAYSDSITDAPMLEAVGHPSTVNPDRGLRKLANERGWPVLAFSKPVSLRSRFQMPSGTTVAITAASIGAVAAAGATWYGLRRRKRK
;
A
#
# COMPACT_ATOMS: atom_id res chain seq x y z
N MET A 1 1.27 -1.24 21.15
CA MET A 1 1.28 0.12 20.58
C MET A 1 0.71 0.07 19.18
N ASP A 2 0.00 1.10 18.76
CA ASP A 2 -0.48 1.25 17.38
C ASP A 2 0.64 1.89 16.53
N PRO A 3 1.04 1.33 15.37
CA PRO A 3 2.02 1.98 14.51
C PRO A 3 1.54 3.37 14.08
N LEU A 4 2.50 4.28 13.93
CA LEU A 4 2.26 5.64 13.48
C LEU A 4 2.62 5.80 12.00
N ILE A 5 1.90 6.69 11.32
CA ILE A 5 2.22 7.18 9.99
C ILE A 5 2.03 8.69 9.96
N TYR A 6 2.79 9.41 9.13
CA TYR A 6 2.46 10.80 8.85
C TYR A 6 1.14 10.90 8.07
N ALA A 7 0.26 11.81 8.46
CA ALA A 7 -1.00 12.07 7.75
C ALA A 7 -0.73 12.41 6.28
N GLU A 8 0.31 13.20 6.03
CA GLU A 8 0.76 13.60 4.70
C GLU A 8 1.22 12.39 3.87
N ALA A 9 1.86 11.40 4.48
CA ALA A 9 2.24 10.17 3.80
C ALA A 9 1.00 9.31 3.46
N ALA A 10 0.02 9.24 4.36
CA ALA A 10 -1.21 8.51 4.10
C ALA A 10 -2.01 9.11 2.94
N GLU A 11 -2.09 10.45 2.88
CA GLU A 11 -2.71 11.20 1.78
C GLU A 11 -1.97 10.97 0.46
N LEU A 12 -0.63 11.04 0.46
CA LEU A 12 0.18 10.77 -0.72
C LEU A 12 -0.02 9.35 -1.28
N ILE A 13 -0.07 8.34 -0.40
CA ILE A 13 -0.35 6.95 -0.79
C ILE A 13 -1.76 6.84 -1.40
N ALA A 14 -2.75 7.48 -0.79
CA ALA A 14 -4.12 7.48 -1.29
C ALA A 14 -4.22 8.15 -2.68
N ASP A 15 -3.52 9.26 -2.89
CA ASP A 15 -3.48 9.97 -4.17
C ASP A 15 -2.87 9.13 -5.29
N HIS A 16 -1.79 8.40 -5.00
CA HIS A 16 -1.20 7.46 -5.96
C HIS A 16 -2.19 6.36 -6.34
N LYS A 17 -2.85 5.75 -5.35
CA LYS A 17 -3.86 4.72 -5.59
C LYS A 17 -5.06 5.24 -6.38
N ALA A 18 -5.52 6.46 -6.10
CA ALA A 18 -6.63 7.09 -6.83
C ALA A 18 -6.29 7.31 -8.31
N LYS A 19 -4.99 7.48 -8.64
CA LYS A 19 -4.48 7.54 -10.01
C LYS A 19 -4.26 6.17 -10.65
N GLY A 20 -4.54 5.09 -9.94
CA GLY A 20 -4.31 3.72 -10.40
C GLY A 20 -2.84 3.29 -10.36
N HIS A 21 -1.99 3.97 -9.58
CA HIS A 21 -0.59 3.57 -9.43
C HIS A 21 -0.48 2.42 -8.44
N ASP A 22 0.40 1.46 -8.76
CA ASP A 22 0.89 0.50 -7.77
C ASP A 22 1.79 1.20 -6.76
N VAL A 23 1.67 0.79 -5.49
CA VAL A 23 2.45 1.33 -4.38
C VAL A 23 3.31 0.21 -3.82
N VAL A 24 4.63 0.43 -3.79
CA VAL A 24 5.60 -0.56 -3.32
C VAL A 24 6.41 0.03 -2.17
N VAL A 25 6.57 -0.72 -1.08
CA VAL A 25 7.43 -0.33 0.06
C VAL A 25 8.80 -0.96 -0.11
N VAL A 26 9.86 -0.14 -0.24
CA VAL A 26 11.25 -0.62 -0.35
C VAL A 26 12.04 -0.19 0.88
N SER A 27 12.57 -1.14 1.66
CA SER A 27 13.17 -0.86 2.97
C SER A 27 14.36 -1.76 3.30
N ALA A 28 15.35 -1.21 4.01
CA ALA A 28 16.49 -1.98 4.52
C ALA A 28 16.12 -2.86 5.73
N SER A 29 14.94 -2.68 6.31
CA SER A 29 14.42 -3.52 7.39
C SER A 29 14.11 -4.93 6.89
N GLY A 30 14.06 -5.91 7.80
CA GLY A 30 13.72 -7.29 7.48
C GLY A 30 12.32 -7.41 6.86
N GLU A 31 12.20 -8.23 5.82
CA GLU A 31 10.97 -8.48 5.06
C GLU A 31 9.78 -8.86 5.96
N GLU A 32 10.04 -9.56 7.05
CA GLU A 32 9.03 -10.01 8.02
C GLU A 32 8.40 -8.86 8.80
N ILE A 33 9.09 -7.71 8.88
CA ILE A 33 8.56 -6.46 9.47
C ILE A 33 7.95 -5.59 8.37
N VAL A 34 8.62 -5.48 7.22
CA VAL A 34 8.21 -4.61 6.12
C VAL A 34 6.87 -5.05 5.55
N ARG A 35 6.71 -6.35 5.24
CA ARG A 35 5.53 -6.88 4.56
C ARG A 35 4.22 -6.68 5.34
N PRO A 36 4.13 -6.95 6.67
CA PRO A 36 2.94 -6.61 7.44
C PRO A 36 2.59 -5.12 7.39
N ILE A 37 3.56 -4.22 7.51
CA ILE A 37 3.32 -2.77 7.48
C ILE A 37 2.84 -2.33 6.09
N ALA A 38 3.47 -2.84 5.03
CA ALA A 38 3.07 -2.61 3.64
C ALA A 38 1.61 -3.03 3.40
N ARG A 39 1.22 -4.21 3.89
CA ARG A 39 -0.19 -4.66 3.84
C ARG A 39 -1.14 -3.74 4.62
N MET A 40 -0.73 -3.24 5.79
CA MET A 40 -1.59 -2.36 6.59
C MET A 40 -1.88 -1.03 5.89
N ILE A 41 -0.95 -0.49 5.10
CA ILE A 41 -1.18 0.71 4.26
C ILE A 41 -1.81 0.37 2.89
N GLY A 42 -2.06 -0.93 2.66
CA GLY A 42 -2.58 -1.49 1.41
C GLY A 42 -1.65 -1.33 0.22
N ALA A 43 -0.34 -1.31 0.42
CA ALA A 43 0.62 -1.34 -0.68
C ALA A 43 0.40 -2.59 -1.56
N THR A 44 0.66 -2.46 -2.86
CA THR A 44 0.62 -3.56 -3.83
C THR A 44 1.67 -4.60 -3.48
N ASP A 45 2.88 -4.14 -3.15
CA ASP A 45 4.01 -5.03 -2.85
C ASP A 45 5.00 -4.42 -1.85
N SER A 46 5.99 -5.21 -1.43
CA SER A 46 7.10 -4.76 -0.59
C SER A 46 8.39 -5.51 -0.88
N VAL A 47 9.52 -4.82 -0.72
CA VAL A 47 10.86 -5.39 -0.74
C VAL A 47 11.64 -4.97 0.50
N GLY A 48 11.93 -5.95 1.36
CA GLY A 48 12.77 -5.84 2.53
C GLY A 48 14.09 -6.63 2.40
N THR A 49 14.93 -6.52 3.43
CA THR A 49 16.09 -7.39 3.62
C THR A 49 15.62 -8.82 3.91
N ARG A 50 16.22 -9.81 3.24
CA ARG A 50 15.91 -11.23 3.42
C ARG A 50 17.03 -11.92 4.20
N MET A 51 16.64 -12.56 5.31
CA MET A 51 17.51 -13.36 6.15
C MET A 51 17.40 -14.83 5.75
N VAL A 52 18.49 -15.58 5.86
CA VAL A 52 18.45 -17.03 5.70
C VAL A 52 17.81 -17.66 6.94
N ALA A 53 16.81 -18.51 6.70
CA ALA A 53 16.14 -19.28 7.74
C ALA A 53 16.19 -20.77 7.40
N GLU A 54 16.65 -21.56 8.36
CA GLU A 54 16.74 -23.01 8.28
C GLU A 54 15.99 -23.62 9.46
N GLU A 55 15.18 -24.64 9.20
CA GLU A 55 14.37 -25.34 10.23
C GLU A 55 13.54 -24.37 11.10
N GLY A 56 13.05 -23.28 10.50
CA GLY A 56 12.23 -22.28 11.19
C GLY A 56 13.03 -21.32 12.10
N ARG A 57 14.35 -21.27 11.99
CA ARG A 57 15.23 -20.40 12.77
C ARG A 57 16.13 -19.57 11.85
N TYR A 58 16.38 -18.31 12.20
CA TYR A 58 17.36 -17.50 11.49
C TYR A 58 18.78 -18.02 11.74
N THR A 59 19.55 -18.18 10.68
CA THR A 59 20.96 -18.60 10.76
C THR A 59 21.88 -17.43 11.14
N GLY A 60 21.40 -16.19 10.95
CA GLY A 60 22.18 -14.96 11.09
C GLY A 60 22.79 -14.49 9.77
N GLU A 61 22.70 -15.29 8.71
CA GLU A 61 23.16 -14.92 7.37
C GLU A 61 22.12 -14.08 6.63
N ILE A 62 22.59 -13.17 5.79
CA ILE A 62 21.76 -12.29 4.98
C ILE A 62 21.78 -12.80 3.54
N GLU A 63 20.64 -13.21 3.02
CA GLU A 63 20.49 -13.62 1.62
C GLU A 63 20.50 -12.38 0.70
N PHE A 64 19.76 -11.35 1.09
CA PHE A 64 19.65 -10.11 0.33
C PHE A 64 19.55 -8.91 1.26
N TYR A 65 20.49 -7.98 1.17
CA TYR A 65 20.48 -6.74 1.95
C TYR A 65 19.91 -5.59 1.14
N CYS A 66 18.69 -5.16 1.45
CA CYS A 66 17.93 -4.13 0.72
C CYS A 66 18.38 -2.71 1.09
N TYR A 67 19.66 -2.40 0.87
CA TYR A 67 20.29 -1.15 1.29
C TYR A 67 21.16 -0.57 0.18
N GLY A 68 21.20 0.76 0.08
CA GLY A 68 22.03 1.43 -0.92
C GLY A 68 21.60 1.09 -2.35
N GLU A 69 22.58 0.75 -3.19
CA GLU A 69 22.37 0.35 -4.58
C GLU A 69 21.44 -0.85 -4.73
N ASN A 70 21.39 -1.76 -3.75
CA ASN A 70 20.53 -2.94 -3.81
C ASN A 70 19.03 -2.58 -3.83
N LYS A 71 18.63 -1.42 -3.26
CA LYS A 71 17.24 -0.93 -3.42
C LYS A 71 16.94 -0.58 -4.87
N ALA A 72 17.87 0.08 -5.55
CA ALA A 72 17.72 0.43 -6.96
C ALA A 72 17.72 -0.82 -7.85
N VAL A 73 18.53 -1.83 -7.53
CA VAL A 73 18.52 -3.13 -8.20
C VAL A 73 17.18 -3.82 -8.02
N ALA A 74 16.66 -3.90 -6.79
CA ALA A 74 15.36 -4.49 -6.52
C ALA A 74 14.22 -3.77 -7.26
N MET A 75 14.21 -2.44 -7.28
CA MET A 75 13.23 -1.67 -8.04
C MET A 75 13.28 -1.95 -9.54
N LYS A 76 14.49 -2.06 -10.11
CA LYS A 76 14.66 -2.41 -11.53
C LYS A 76 14.16 -3.82 -11.84
N GLN A 77 14.42 -4.78 -10.95
CA GLN A 77 13.90 -6.15 -11.10
C GLN A 77 12.37 -6.16 -11.06
N LEU A 78 11.78 -5.47 -10.08
CA LEU A 78 10.32 -5.36 -9.96
C LEU A 78 9.70 -4.66 -11.16
N ALA A 79 10.36 -3.63 -11.70
CA ALA A 79 9.92 -2.96 -12.91
C ALA A 79 9.90 -3.89 -14.12
N VAL A 80 10.87 -4.78 -14.26
CA VAL A 80 10.87 -5.80 -15.33
C VAL A 80 9.74 -6.81 -15.12
N GLU A 81 9.54 -7.29 -13.90
CA GLU A 81 8.53 -8.30 -13.57
C GLU A 81 7.10 -7.79 -13.81
N HIS A 82 6.82 -6.55 -13.43
CA HIS A 82 5.49 -5.95 -13.53
C HIS A 82 5.30 -5.08 -14.79
N GLY A 83 6.35 -4.87 -15.58
CA GLY A 83 6.31 -4.00 -16.76
C GLY A 83 6.22 -2.51 -16.44
N TYR A 84 6.76 -2.06 -15.31
CA TYR A 84 6.79 -0.64 -14.96
C TYR A 84 7.84 0.12 -15.79
N ASP A 85 7.46 1.29 -16.28
CA ASP A 85 8.41 2.28 -16.80
C ASP A 85 8.90 3.17 -15.66
N LEU A 86 10.14 2.96 -15.21
CA LEU A 86 10.74 3.73 -14.12
C LEU A 86 10.79 5.23 -14.42
N THR A 87 10.82 5.65 -15.69
CA THR A 87 10.80 7.07 -16.05
C THR A 87 9.45 7.74 -15.77
N ALA A 88 8.38 6.95 -15.61
CA ALA A 88 7.07 7.40 -15.16
C ALA A 88 6.82 7.13 -13.66
N CYS A 89 7.75 6.46 -12.97
CA CYS A 89 7.61 6.13 -11.56
C CYS A 89 7.99 7.30 -10.64
N HIS A 90 7.43 7.25 -9.43
CA HIS A 90 7.74 8.15 -8.33
C HIS A 90 8.53 7.40 -7.25
N ALA A 91 9.48 8.06 -6.60
CA ALA A 91 10.19 7.50 -5.45
C ALA A 91 10.34 8.55 -4.34
N TYR A 92 10.26 8.07 -3.10
CA TYR A 92 10.29 8.89 -1.89
C TYR A 92 11.30 8.31 -0.89
N SER A 93 12.20 9.13 -0.34
CA SER A 93 13.10 8.72 0.75
C SER A 93 13.56 9.91 1.59
N ASP A 94 13.97 9.61 2.82
CA ASP A 94 14.58 10.52 3.79
C ASP A 94 16.10 10.34 3.91
N SER A 95 16.67 9.26 3.37
CA SER A 95 18.08 8.89 3.58
C SER A 95 18.94 9.05 2.33
N ILE A 96 20.16 9.58 2.51
CA ILE A 96 21.17 9.66 1.44
C ILE A 96 21.54 8.28 0.88
N THR A 97 21.37 7.23 1.66
CA THR A 97 21.65 5.85 1.25
C THR A 97 20.74 5.42 0.10
N ASP A 98 19.57 6.05 -0.05
CA ASP A 98 18.61 5.77 -1.11
C ASP A 98 18.81 6.64 -2.35
N ALA A 99 19.88 7.43 -2.43
CA ALA A 99 20.19 8.22 -3.63
C ALA A 99 20.14 7.39 -4.93
N PRO A 100 20.75 6.19 -5.02
CA PRO A 100 20.66 5.36 -6.23
C PRO A 100 19.22 4.99 -6.61
N MET A 101 18.34 4.83 -5.60
CA MET A 101 16.93 4.52 -5.79
C MET A 101 16.17 5.72 -6.38
N LEU A 102 16.43 6.92 -5.84
CA LEU A 102 15.83 8.16 -6.32
C LEU A 102 16.34 8.53 -7.73
N GLU A 103 17.62 8.30 -8.02
CA GLU A 103 18.19 8.56 -9.35
C GLU A 103 17.65 7.62 -10.45
N ALA A 104 17.05 6.48 -10.06
CA ALA A 104 16.54 5.49 -11.01
C ALA A 104 15.16 5.82 -11.58
N VAL A 105 14.44 6.79 -11.02
CA VAL A 105 13.06 7.13 -11.43
C VAL A 105 12.95 8.51 -12.06
N GLY A 106 11.87 8.75 -12.82
CA GLY A 106 11.62 10.07 -13.44
C GLY A 106 11.07 11.12 -12.48
N HIS A 107 10.44 10.71 -11.37
CA HIS A 107 9.82 11.63 -10.40
C HIS A 107 10.33 11.40 -8.96
N PRO A 108 11.61 11.70 -8.68
CA PRO A 108 12.15 11.60 -7.32
C PRO A 108 11.60 12.71 -6.41
N SER A 109 11.44 12.41 -5.13
CA SER A 109 11.12 13.38 -4.09
C SER A 109 11.76 12.96 -2.78
N THR A 110 12.27 13.93 -2.03
CA THR A 110 12.84 13.67 -0.71
C THR A 110 11.84 14.05 0.37
N VAL A 111 11.76 13.27 1.45
CA VAL A 111 10.81 13.50 2.55
C VAL A 111 11.61 13.67 3.83
N ASN A 112 11.49 14.82 4.49
CA ASN A 112 12.26 15.11 5.71
C ASN A 112 13.75 14.70 5.62
N PRO A 113 14.48 15.02 4.53
CA PRO A 113 15.76 14.40 4.24
C PRO A 113 16.83 14.71 5.28
N ASP A 114 17.71 13.73 5.51
CA ASP A 114 18.96 13.91 6.21
C ASP A 114 19.85 14.98 5.54
N ARG A 115 20.92 15.40 6.22
CA ARG A 115 21.79 16.47 5.72
C ARG A 115 22.41 16.15 4.35
N GLY A 116 22.80 14.90 4.13
CA GLY A 116 23.41 14.46 2.88
C GLY A 116 22.41 14.49 1.74
N LEU A 117 21.24 13.89 1.94
CA LEU A 117 20.19 13.84 0.94
C LEU A 117 19.64 15.23 0.63
N ARG A 118 19.53 16.12 1.63
CA ARG A 118 19.14 17.52 1.42
C ARG A 118 20.12 18.27 0.52
N LYS A 119 21.43 18.04 0.69
CA LYS A 119 22.44 18.63 -0.19
C LYS A 119 22.26 18.14 -1.63
N LEU A 120 22.12 16.83 -1.81
CA LEU A 120 21.91 16.22 -3.11
C LEU A 120 20.62 16.71 -3.77
N ALA A 121 19.53 16.81 -3.02
CA ALA A 121 18.25 17.32 -3.52
C ALA A 121 18.39 18.75 -4.05
N ASN A 122 19.10 19.62 -3.33
CA ASN A 122 19.38 20.98 -3.80
C ASN A 122 20.24 21.01 -5.07
N GLU A 123 21.26 20.15 -5.16
CA GLU A 123 22.14 20.03 -6.34
C GLU A 123 21.39 19.51 -7.58
N ARG A 124 20.47 18.57 -7.39
CA ARG A 124 19.68 17.92 -8.45
C ARG A 124 18.36 18.62 -8.77
N GLY A 125 17.96 19.60 -7.97
CA GLY A 125 16.65 20.25 -8.07
C GLY A 125 15.47 19.34 -7.69
N TRP A 126 15.70 18.33 -6.84
CA TRP A 126 14.62 17.44 -6.41
C TRP A 126 13.69 18.11 -5.39
N PRO A 127 12.37 17.86 -5.48
CA PRO A 127 11.42 18.30 -4.46
C PRO A 127 11.80 17.82 -3.06
N VAL A 128 11.60 18.71 -2.08
CA VAL A 128 11.76 18.42 -0.64
C VAL A 128 10.40 18.58 0.03
N LEU A 129 9.83 17.46 0.47
CA LEU A 129 8.57 17.38 1.20
C LEU A 129 8.84 17.42 2.70
N ALA A 130 7.98 18.13 3.43
CA ALA A 130 8.04 18.23 4.88
C ALA A 130 6.80 17.59 5.50
N PHE A 131 6.97 16.48 6.21
CA PHE A 131 5.88 15.78 6.91
C PHE A 131 6.02 15.98 8.42
N SER A 132 4.90 16.28 9.09
CA SER A 132 4.91 16.79 10.46
C SER A 132 3.82 16.24 11.35
N LYS A 133 2.77 15.59 10.81
CA LYS A 133 1.58 15.18 11.57
C LYS A 133 1.51 13.66 11.76
N PRO A 134 2.15 13.08 12.79
CA PRO A 134 2.01 11.66 13.07
C PRO A 134 0.59 11.34 13.56
N VAL A 135 0.01 10.29 12.99
CA VAL A 135 -1.32 9.77 13.31
C VAL A 135 -1.28 8.25 13.41
N SER A 136 -2.30 7.65 14.03
CA SER A 136 -2.47 6.18 14.03
C SER A 136 -2.59 5.65 12.60
N LEU A 137 -1.80 4.63 12.29
CA LEU A 137 -1.86 3.96 10.98
C LEU A 137 -3.18 3.21 10.83
N ARG A 138 -3.64 2.51 11.88
CA ARG A 138 -4.90 1.75 11.87
C ARG A 138 -6.13 2.64 11.70
N SER A 139 -6.11 3.87 12.22
CA SER A 139 -7.24 4.79 12.05
C SER A 139 -7.33 5.34 10.64
N ARG A 140 -6.19 5.49 9.94
CA ARG A 140 -6.12 5.99 8.57
C ARG A 140 -6.40 4.91 7.52
N PHE A 141 -5.89 3.72 7.74
CA PHE A 141 -6.12 2.56 6.87
C PHE A 141 -6.99 1.56 7.62
N GLN A 142 -8.28 1.87 7.74
CA GLN A 142 -9.25 0.90 8.22
C GLN A 142 -9.25 -0.30 7.27
N MET A 143 -8.62 -1.39 7.70
CA MET A 143 -8.81 -2.69 7.07
C MET A 143 -10.31 -3.00 7.15
N PRO A 144 -10.99 -3.41 6.07
CA PRO A 144 -12.34 -3.90 6.18
C PRO A 144 -12.33 -5.08 7.14
N SER A 145 -12.80 -4.89 8.36
CA SER A 145 -13.23 -5.99 9.20
C SER A 145 -14.35 -6.68 8.42
N GLY A 146 -14.18 -7.96 8.10
CA GLY A 146 -15.05 -8.72 7.20
C GLY A 146 -16.47 -8.97 7.72
N THR A 147 -17.14 -7.98 8.31
CA THR A 147 -18.43 -8.15 9.00
C THR A 147 -19.55 -7.25 8.46
N THR A 148 -19.30 -6.35 7.50
CA THR A 148 -20.39 -5.50 6.95
C THR A 148 -20.86 -5.98 5.57
N VAL A 149 -21.45 -7.18 5.51
CA VAL A 149 -22.37 -7.58 4.43
C VAL A 149 -23.72 -7.90 5.05
N ALA A 150 -24.45 -6.85 5.42
CA ALA A 150 -25.88 -6.82 5.66
C ALA A 150 -26.20 -5.31 5.71
N ILE A 151 -27.06 -4.68 4.91
CA ILE A 151 -28.42 -5.00 4.52
C ILE A 151 -28.74 -4.12 3.30
N THR A 152 -28.79 -4.66 2.07
CA THR A 152 -29.55 -4.04 0.95
C THR A 152 -30.01 -5.10 -0.06
N ALA A 153 -30.44 -6.27 0.41
CA ALA A 153 -31.21 -7.22 -0.42
C ALA A 153 -32.67 -7.25 0.05
N ALA A 154 -33.33 -6.10 0.00
CA ALA A 154 -34.76 -5.99 0.24
C ALA A 154 -35.41 -5.06 -0.81
N SER A 155 -35.37 -5.45 -2.08
CA SER A 155 -36.17 -4.76 -3.10
C SER A 155 -36.63 -5.60 -4.29
N ILE A 156 -36.42 -6.92 -4.33
CA ILE A 156 -37.07 -7.80 -5.34
C ILE A 156 -37.47 -9.13 -4.70
N GLY A 157 -38.62 -9.16 -4.03
CA GLY A 157 -39.11 -10.40 -3.41
C GLY A 157 -40.43 -10.32 -2.65
N ALA A 158 -41.07 -9.15 -2.54
CA ALA A 158 -42.34 -8.98 -1.83
C ALA A 158 -43.57 -8.87 -2.76
N VAL A 159 -43.48 -9.29 -4.03
CA VAL A 159 -44.65 -9.31 -4.95
C VAL A 159 -45.29 -10.71 -5.06
N ALA A 160 -44.60 -11.78 -4.64
CA ALA A 160 -45.11 -13.14 -4.82
C ALA A 160 -46.16 -13.59 -3.78
N ALA A 161 -46.26 -12.94 -2.62
CA ALA A 161 -47.16 -13.39 -1.53
C ALA A 161 -48.56 -12.73 -1.52
N ALA A 162 -48.75 -11.61 -2.22
CA ALA A 162 -50.05 -10.90 -2.23
C ALA A 162 -51.00 -11.35 -3.37
N GLY A 163 -50.49 -12.00 -4.43
CA GLY A 163 -51.29 -12.42 -5.58
C GLY A 163 -52.03 -13.76 -5.41
N ALA A 164 -51.53 -14.66 -4.56
CA ALA A 164 -52.09 -16.01 -4.41
C ALA A 164 -53.34 -16.07 -3.50
N THR A 165 -53.52 -15.10 -2.60
CA THR A 165 -54.64 -15.07 -1.66
C THR A 165 -55.93 -14.53 -2.28
N TRP A 166 -55.84 -13.64 -3.27
CA TRP A 166 -57.04 -13.05 -3.91
C TRP A 166 -57.71 -13.98 -4.94
N TYR A 167 -56.93 -14.78 -5.67
CA TYR A 167 -57.47 -15.70 -6.68
C TYR A 167 -58.17 -16.93 -6.05
N GLY A 168 -57.71 -17.38 -4.88
CA GLY A 168 -58.31 -18.52 -4.15
C GLY A 168 -59.66 -18.21 -3.50
N LEU A 169 -59.93 -16.95 -3.12
CA LEU A 169 -61.15 -16.57 -2.40
C LEU A 169 -62.36 -16.27 -3.31
N ARG A 170 -62.16 -16.05 -4.61
CA ARG A 170 -63.28 -15.80 -5.57
C ARG A 170 -63.93 -17.06 -6.14
N ARG A 171 -63.32 -18.24 -6.00
CA ARG A 171 -63.89 -19.50 -6.53
C ARG A 171 -64.85 -20.23 -5.57
N ARG A 172 -65.01 -19.75 -4.33
CA ARG A 172 -65.85 -20.39 -3.30
C ARG A 172 -67.26 -19.78 -3.13
N LYS A 173 -67.66 -18.83 -3.99
CA LYS A 173 -69.00 -18.19 -4.00
C LYS A 173 -69.79 -18.37 -5.30
N ARG A 174 -69.48 -19.41 -6.10
CA ARG A 174 -70.32 -19.87 -7.21
C ARG A 174 -70.45 -21.39 -7.17
N LYS A 175 -71.24 -21.86 -6.21
CA LYS A 175 -72.09 -23.04 -6.26
C LYS A 175 -73.13 -22.91 -5.16
#